data_AF-A0A1G8ADS0-F1
#
_entry.id   AF-A0A1G8ADS0-F1
#
_cell.length_a   1.000
_cell.length_b   1.000
_cell.length_c   1.000
_cell.angle_alpha   90.00
_cell.angle_beta   90.00
_cell.angle_gamma   90.00
#
_symmetry.space_group_name_H-M   'P 1'
#
loop_
_entity.id
_entity.type
_entity.pdbx_description
1 polymer ?
#
loop_
_entity_poly.entity_id
_entity_poly.type
_entity_poly.pdbx_seq_one_letter_code
_entity_poly.pdbx_strand_id
1 'polypeptide(L)'
;MTEVWVRWRDQVGRPGDGFLAGHSRRAALTAHQQTAGEITMVGPQWMADAVCRDVDPEVFFPVAESGPLRGEGVGRAKEICGGCPVRARCLAWALDALPYGVAGGLDADERSELRRGREASERAAAFRPPDEVPRTALQEWTRQRGEVIAAGRRALAAGASRERVARQFGVSRRTVDRWAATQTAGSTR
;
A
#
# COMPACT_ATOMS: atom_id res chain seq x y z
N MET A 1 34.22 -7.56 26.40
CA MET A 1 33.69 -7.55 25.01
C MET A 1 32.16 -7.44 24.93
N THR A 2 31.44 -7.25 26.04
CA THR A 2 29.97 -7.18 26.10
C THR A 2 29.41 -5.75 26.18
N GLU A 3 30.23 -4.75 26.53
CA GLU A 3 29.77 -3.36 26.73
C GLU A 3 29.56 -2.58 25.43
N VAL A 4 30.29 -2.91 24.35
CA VAL A 4 30.15 -2.24 23.05
C VAL A 4 28.78 -2.53 22.39
N TRP A 5 28.26 -3.75 22.60
CA TRP A 5 26.97 -4.18 22.04
C TRP A 5 25.75 -3.59 22.76
N VAL A 6 25.85 -3.36 24.08
CA VAL A 6 24.79 -2.71 24.86
C VAL A 6 24.70 -1.21 24.49
N ARG A 7 25.85 -0.56 24.27
CA ARG A 7 25.91 0.86 23.86
C ARG A 7 25.38 1.10 22.44
N TRP A 8 25.50 0.12 21.53
CA TRP A 8 24.95 0.20 20.17
C TRP A 8 23.41 0.15 20.17
N ARG A 9 22.81 -0.71 21.00
CA ARG A 9 21.35 -0.87 21.11
C ARG A 9 20.62 0.37 21.62
N ASP A 10 21.27 1.21 22.44
CA ASP A 10 20.65 2.40 23.01
C ASP A 10 20.81 3.65 22.11
N GLN A 11 21.75 3.65 21.14
CA GLN A 11 21.96 4.78 20.22
C GLN A 11 21.20 4.67 18.89
N VAL A 12 20.85 3.45 18.48
CA VAL A 12 20.01 3.21 17.31
C VAL A 12 18.81 2.39 17.77
N GLY A 13 17.66 3.07 17.92
CA GLY A 13 16.41 2.46 18.35
C GLY A 13 16.05 1.19 17.57
N ARG A 14 15.13 0.38 18.13
CA ARG A 14 14.69 -0.88 17.54
C ARG A 14 14.30 -0.66 16.06
N PRO A 15 14.71 -1.55 15.14
CA PRO A 15 14.27 -1.45 13.75
C PRO A 15 12.75 -1.54 13.68
N GLY A 16 12.08 -0.42 13.40
CA GLY A 16 10.62 -0.31 13.34
C GLY A 16 10.03 0.95 13.98
N ASP A 17 10.78 1.62 14.86
CA ASP A 17 10.27 2.80 15.56
C ASP A 17 10.88 4.05 14.92
N GLY A 18 10.16 4.59 13.92
CA GLY A 18 10.62 5.69 13.07
C GLY A 18 11.05 6.94 13.85
N PHE A 19 12.00 7.67 13.26
CA PHE A 19 12.51 8.98 13.66
C PHE A 19 11.45 10.12 13.60
N LEU A 20 10.15 9.82 13.65
CA LEU A 20 9.05 10.79 13.55
C LEU A 20 8.16 10.75 14.80
N ALA A 21 8.78 10.86 15.98
CA ALA A 21 8.07 11.29 17.19
C ALA A 21 8.15 12.81 17.27
N GLY A 22 7.26 13.52 16.57
CA GLY A 22 7.34 14.99 16.64
C GLY A 22 6.36 15.84 15.87
N HIS A 23 5.20 15.35 15.38
CA HIS A 23 4.10 16.26 15.04
C HIS A 23 2.75 15.63 15.43
N SER A 24 2.03 16.31 16.32
CA SER A 24 0.75 15.86 16.88
C SER A 24 -0.30 15.66 15.78
N ARG A 25 -0.89 14.46 15.68
CA ARG A 25 -2.10 14.14 14.88
C ARG A 25 -3.24 15.16 15.06
N ARG A 26 -3.22 15.94 16.13
CA ARG A 26 -4.20 16.98 16.45
C ARG A 26 -4.20 18.17 15.49
N ALA A 27 -3.09 18.50 14.83
CA ALA A 27 -3.01 19.63 13.89
C ALA A 27 -3.57 19.30 12.49
N ALA A 28 -3.49 18.04 12.06
CA ALA A 28 -4.02 17.62 10.76
C ALA A 28 -5.55 17.45 10.75
N LEU A 29 -6.16 17.17 11.92
CA LEU A 29 -7.60 16.95 12.02
C LEU A 29 -8.43 18.26 12.01
N THR A 30 -7.84 19.41 12.32
CA THR A 30 -8.57 20.69 12.42
C THR A 30 -8.87 21.33 11.07
N ALA A 31 -8.11 20.99 10.02
CA ALA A 31 -8.29 21.59 8.69
C ALA A 31 -9.47 20.98 7.90
N HIS A 32 -9.80 19.70 8.10
CA HIS A 32 -10.89 19.03 7.38
C HIS A 32 -12.29 19.32 7.94
N GLN A 33 -12.41 19.75 9.20
CA GLN A 33 -13.71 20.00 9.82
C GLN A 33 -14.32 21.36 9.45
N GLN A 34 -13.54 22.31 8.93
CA GLN A 34 -13.99 23.69 8.71
C GLN A 34 -14.65 23.94 7.35
N THR A 35 -14.57 23.00 6.41
CA THR A 35 -15.20 23.09 5.07
C THR A 35 -16.59 22.44 5.00
N ALA A 36 -17.09 21.85 6.09
CA ALA A 36 -18.38 21.17 6.14
C ALA A 36 -19.58 22.11 6.46
N GLY A 37 -19.41 23.41 6.27
CA GLY A 37 -20.48 24.39 6.39
C GLY A 37 -21.09 24.67 5.02
N GLU A 38 -22.07 23.84 4.62
CA GLU A 38 -23.32 24.19 3.94
C GLU A 38 -23.88 22.94 3.25
N ILE A 39 -24.79 22.23 3.93
CA ILE A 39 -25.59 21.17 3.29
C ILE A 39 -26.62 21.88 2.41
N THR A 40 -26.22 22.24 1.19
CA THR A 40 -27.19 22.53 0.13
C THR A 40 -27.82 21.21 -0.30
N MET A 41 -29.14 21.06 -0.15
CA MET A 41 -29.92 19.92 -0.68
C MET A 41 -29.92 19.82 -2.22
N VAL A 42 -29.15 20.67 -2.91
CA VAL A 42 -28.87 20.56 -4.34
C VAL A 42 -27.47 19.96 -4.45
N GLY A 43 -27.36 18.75 -5.01
CA GLY A 43 -26.07 18.17 -5.34
C GLY A 43 -25.23 19.13 -6.19
N PRO A 44 -23.90 18.95 -6.26
CA PRO A 44 -23.02 19.82 -7.06
C PRO A 44 -23.62 20.15 -8.43
N GLN A 45 -23.57 21.43 -8.85
CA GLN A 45 -24.27 21.94 -10.05
C GLN A 45 -24.05 21.08 -11.32
N TRP A 46 -22.86 20.48 -11.46
CA TRP A 46 -22.54 19.60 -12.59
C TRP A 46 -23.36 18.30 -12.61
N MET A 47 -23.92 17.84 -11.50
CA MET A 47 -24.81 16.68 -11.48
C MET A 47 -26.10 16.93 -12.26
N ALA A 48 -26.48 18.19 -12.49
CA ALA A 48 -27.62 18.54 -13.32
C ALA A 48 -27.48 18.05 -14.77
N ASP A 49 -26.25 18.00 -15.28
CA ASP A 49 -25.95 17.62 -16.67
C ASP A 49 -25.65 16.12 -16.82
N ALA A 50 -25.90 15.32 -15.78
CA ALA A 50 -25.59 13.89 -15.78
C ALA A 50 -26.67 13.08 -16.51
N VAL A 51 -26.27 12.38 -17.58
CA VAL A 51 -27.15 11.50 -18.38
C VAL A 51 -27.83 10.41 -17.53
N CYS A 52 -27.17 9.92 -16.48
CA CYS A 52 -27.72 8.88 -15.61
C CYS A 52 -28.96 9.32 -14.83
N ARG A 53 -29.28 10.62 -14.76
CA ARG A 53 -30.49 11.11 -14.09
C ARG A 53 -31.79 10.66 -14.75
N ASP A 54 -31.74 10.41 -16.06
CA ASP A 54 -32.89 10.01 -16.85
C ASP A 54 -32.94 8.47 -17.06
N VAL A 55 -32.10 7.73 -16.32
CA VAL A 55 -32.01 6.27 -16.36
C VAL A 55 -32.40 5.69 -15.01
N ASP A 56 -32.99 4.50 -15.01
CA ASP A 56 -33.27 3.76 -13.78
C ASP A 56 -31.98 3.61 -12.93
N PRO A 57 -31.98 4.08 -11.66
CA PRO A 57 -30.84 3.97 -10.77
C PRO A 57 -30.32 2.54 -10.60
N GLU A 58 -31.18 1.53 -10.65
CA GLU A 58 -30.80 0.12 -10.45
C GLU A 58 -29.80 -0.37 -11.50
N VAL A 59 -29.76 0.25 -12.69
CA VAL A 59 -28.77 -0.06 -13.73
C VAL A 59 -27.34 0.15 -13.22
N PHE A 60 -27.12 1.13 -12.34
CA PHE A 60 -25.79 1.46 -11.80
C PHE A 60 -25.41 0.63 -10.57
N PHE A 61 -26.30 -0.23 -10.08
CA PHE A 61 -26.08 -1.14 -8.95
C PHE A 61 -26.35 -2.59 -9.38
N PRO A 62 -25.38 -3.25 -10.05
CA PRO A 62 -25.56 -4.62 -10.52
C PRO A 62 -25.93 -5.57 -9.38
N VAL A 63 -27.06 -6.27 -9.53
CA VAL A 63 -27.60 -7.20 -8.51
C VAL A 63 -26.68 -8.40 -8.28
N ALA A 64 -25.98 -8.85 -9.32
CA ALA A 64 -25.03 -9.94 -9.21
C ALA A 64 -23.69 -9.44 -8.63
N GLU A 65 -23.28 -10.03 -7.51
CA GLU A 65 -22.00 -9.71 -6.85
C GLU A 65 -20.79 -10.28 -7.59
N SER A 66 -20.97 -11.29 -8.43
CA SER A 66 -19.88 -11.97 -9.15
C SER A 66 -20.34 -12.68 -10.42
N GLY A 67 -19.37 -13.10 -11.24
CA GLY A 67 -19.62 -13.88 -12.45
C GLY A 67 -20.12 -13.06 -13.66
N PRO A 68 -20.56 -13.74 -14.74
CA PRO A 68 -20.92 -13.10 -16.00
C PRO A 68 -22.05 -12.07 -15.89
N LEU A 69 -23.08 -12.37 -15.09
CA LEU A 69 -24.22 -11.47 -14.88
C LEU A 69 -23.82 -10.14 -14.23
N ARG A 70 -22.80 -10.15 -13.36
CA ARG A 70 -22.19 -8.91 -12.86
C ARG A 70 -21.54 -8.14 -13.99
N GLY A 71 -20.74 -8.83 -14.81
CA GLY A 71 -20.03 -8.23 -15.94
C GLY A 71 -20.97 -7.53 -16.92
N GLU A 72 -22.09 -8.17 -17.26
CA GLU A 72 -23.13 -7.60 -18.12
C GLU A 72 -23.77 -6.34 -17.51
N GLY A 73 -24.17 -6.40 -16.22
CA GLY A 73 -24.74 -5.26 -15.52
C GLY A 73 -23.76 -4.08 -15.42
N VAL A 74 -22.51 -4.36 -15.04
CA VAL A 74 -21.43 -3.35 -15.01
C VAL A 74 -21.18 -2.77 -16.40
N GLY A 75 -21.15 -3.60 -17.44
CA GLY A 75 -20.95 -3.18 -18.83
C GLY A 75 -22.01 -2.18 -19.28
N ARG A 76 -23.28 -2.50 -19.05
CA ARG A 76 -24.42 -1.62 -19.40
C ARG A 76 -24.34 -0.27 -18.70
N ALA A 77 -23.99 -0.24 -17.41
CA ALA A 77 -23.82 1.01 -16.68
C ALA A 77 -22.62 1.84 -17.20
N LYS A 78 -21.52 1.16 -17.55
CA LYS A 78 -20.32 1.81 -18.12
C LYS A 78 -20.59 2.42 -19.50
N GLU A 79 -21.42 1.79 -20.33
CA GLU A 79 -21.86 2.34 -21.62
C GLU A 79 -22.56 3.69 -21.46
N ILE A 80 -23.51 3.79 -20.51
CA ILE A 80 -24.20 5.05 -20.20
C ILE A 80 -23.21 6.12 -19.72
N CYS A 81 -22.29 5.73 -18.83
CA CYS A 81 -21.23 6.62 -18.37
C CYS A 81 -20.31 7.11 -19.50
N GLY A 82 -20.09 6.29 -20.54
CA GLY A 82 -19.23 6.61 -21.67
C GLY A 82 -19.66 7.83 -22.47
N GLY A 83 -20.98 8.07 -22.57
CA GLY A 83 -21.57 9.25 -23.22
C GLY A 83 -21.82 10.44 -22.29
N CYS A 84 -21.52 10.33 -20.99
CA CYS A 84 -21.90 11.34 -20.02
C CYS A 84 -20.91 12.54 -20.01
N PRO A 85 -21.38 13.79 -20.22
CA PRO A 85 -20.48 14.96 -20.34
C PRO A 85 -19.77 15.29 -19.02
N VAL A 86 -20.32 14.85 -17.89
CA VAL A 86 -19.75 15.09 -16.55
C VAL A 86 -18.97 13.91 -16.00
N ARG A 87 -18.67 12.90 -16.83
CA ARG A 87 -17.97 11.66 -16.42
C ARG A 87 -16.70 11.93 -15.60
N ALA A 88 -15.85 12.86 -16.03
CA ALA A 88 -14.60 13.18 -15.33
C ALA A 88 -14.83 13.77 -13.93
N ARG A 89 -15.78 14.72 -13.79
CA ARG A 89 -16.16 15.32 -12.51
C ARG A 89 -16.84 14.30 -11.60
N CYS A 90 -17.72 13.47 -12.17
CA CYS A 90 -18.37 12.36 -11.49
C CYS A 90 -17.35 11.38 -10.92
N LEU A 91 -16.35 10.98 -11.70
CA LEU A 91 -15.29 10.08 -11.22
C LEU A 91 -14.51 10.71 -10.07
N ALA A 92 -14.11 11.98 -10.19
CA ALA A 92 -13.38 12.68 -9.14
C ALA A 92 -14.17 12.66 -7.81
N TRP A 93 -15.45 13.04 -7.86
CA TRP A 93 -16.32 12.99 -6.69
C TRP A 93 -16.53 11.56 -6.16
N ALA A 94 -16.73 10.59 -7.05
CA ALA A 94 -17.01 9.20 -6.68
C ALA A 94 -15.81 8.48 -6.06
N LEU A 95 -14.58 8.93 -6.33
CA LEU A 95 -13.39 8.41 -5.67
C LEU A 95 -13.41 8.73 -4.16
N ASP A 96 -13.95 9.88 -3.78
CA ASP A 96 -13.97 10.36 -2.39
C ASP A 96 -15.27 10.00 -1.65
N ALA A 97 -16.40 10.05 -2.34
CA ALA A 97 -17.72 10.02 -1.69
C ALA A 97 -18.55 8.75 -1.96
N LEU A 98 -18.26 7.98 -3.01
CA LEU A 98 -19.15 6.89 -3.44
C LEU A 98 -18.51 5.49 -3.32
N PRO A 99 -18.91 4.68 -2.32
CA PRO A 99 -18.29 3.38 -2.05
C PRO A 99 -18.72 2.24 -2.99
N TYR A 100 -19.94 2.30 -3.55
CA TYR A 100 -20.55 1.20 -4.32
C TYR A 100 -21.03 1.65 -5.70
N GLY A 101 -21.48 0.70 -6.52
CA GLY A 101 -22.06 0.96 -7.84
C GLY A 101 -21.08 1.47 -8.89
N VAL A 102 -21.59 1.68 -10.10
CA VAL A 102 -20.85 2.24 -11.24
C VAL A 102 -21.00 3.76 -11.26
N ALA A 103 -19.87 4.48 -11.28
CA ALA A 103 -19.83 5.93 -11.33
C ALA A 103 -18.59 6.42 -12.07
N GLY A 104 -18.72 7.49 -12.84
CA GLY A 104 -17.61 8.03 -13.63
C GLY A 104 -17.06 7.06 -14.67
N GLY A 105 -17.83 6.04 -15.05
CA GLY A 105 -17.42 4.97 -15.96
C GLY A 105 -16.54 3.90 -15.32
N LEU A 106 -16.48 3.83 -13.98
CA LEU A 106 -15.79 2.76 -13.25
C LEU A 106 -16.71 2.13 -12.22
N ASP A 107 -16.53 0.84 -11.98
CA ASP A 107 -17.18 0.14 -10.87
C ASP A 107 -16.46 0.37 -9.54
N ALA A 108 -17.04 -0.15 -8.45
CA ALA A 108 -16.53 0.04 -7.10
C ALA A 108 -15.11 -0.54 -6.90
N ASP A 109 -14.80 -1.66 -7.55
CA ASP A 109 -13.53 -2.37 -7.41
C ASP A 109 -12.42 -1.62 -8.15
N GLU A 110 -12.69 -1.18 -9.38
CA GLU A 110 -11.79 -0.32 -10.15
C GLU A 110 -11.50 1.00 -9.41
N ARG A 111 -12.52 1.64 -8.82
CA ARG A 111 -12.31 2.83 -7.99
C ARG A 111 -11.49 2.53 -6.74
N SER A 112 -11.67 1.35 -6.14
CA SER A 112 -10.87 0.89 -4.99
C SER A 112 -9.39 0.70 -5.35
N GLU A 113 -9.11 0.15 -6.53
CA GLU A 113 -7.75 0.05 -7.07
C GLU A 113 -7.11 1.42 -7.30
N LEU A 114 -7.86 2.37 -7.87
CA LEU A 114 -7.37 3.74 -8.06
C LEU A 114 -7.06 4.44 -6.74
N ARG A 115 -7.91 4.30 -5.71
CA ARG A 115 -7.64 4.84 -4.37
C ARG A 115 -6.35 4.26 -3.79
N ARG A 116 -6.19 2.93 -3.82
CA ARG A 116 -4.96 2.27 -3.34
C ARG A 116 -3.72 2.73 -4.10
N GLY A 117 -3.83 2.92 -5.42
CA GLY A 117 -2.76 3.46 -6.26
C GLY A 117 -2.37 4.88 -5.83
N ARG A 118 -3.35 5.78 -5.65
CA ARG A 118 -3.12 7.15 -5.16
C ARG A 118 -2.43 7.17 -3.80
N GLU A 119 -2.95 6.42 -2.84
CA GLU A 119 -2.33 6.31 -1.51
C GLU A 119 -0.90 5.75 -1.57
N ALA A 120 -0.63 4.79 -2.47
CA ALA A 120 0.72 4.25 -2.65
C ALA A 120 1.66 5.29 -3.25
N SER A 121 1.20 6.04 -4.27
CA SER A 121 1.96 7.14 -4.87
C SER A 121 2.21 8.28 -3.88
N GLU A 122 1.24 8.65 -3.07
CA GLU A 122 1.39 9.67 -2.02
C GLU A 122 2.39 9.21 -0.95
N ARG A 123 2.30 7.95 -0.50
CA ARG A 123 3.30 7.37 0.40
C ARG A 123 4.70 7.35 -0.20
N ALA A 124 4.82 7.04 -1.48
CA ALA A 124 6.09 7.05 -2.19
C ALA A 124 6.64 8.48 -2.38
N ALA A 125 5.78 9.46 -2.66
CA ALA A 125 6.16 10.86 -2.78
C ALA A 125 6.55 11.48 -1.42
N ALA A 126 5.88 11.07 -0.34
CA ALA A 126 6.23 11.45 1.03
C ALA A 126 7.55 10.80 1.50
N PHE A 127 7.94 9.66 0.91
CA PHE A 127 9.24 9.06 1.16
C PHE A 127 10.34 9.91 0.51
N ARG A 128 11.02 10.71 1.33
CA ARG A 128 12.24 11.42 0.93
C ARG A 128 13.46 10.52 1.15
N PRO A 129 14.11 10.00 0.09
CA PRO A 129 15.39 9.32 0.27
C PRO A 129 16.43 10.35 0.75
N PRO A 130 17.45 9.93 1.52
CA PRO A 130 18.59 10.78 1.82
C PRO A 130 19.28 11.23 0.51
N ASP A 131 19.66 12.50 0.44
CA ASP A 131 20.17 13.15 -0.79
C ASP A 131 21.48 12.49 -1.29
N GLU A 132 22.28 11.88 -0.40
CA GLU A 132 23.41 11.04 -0.76
C GLU A 132 23.58 9.89 0.24
N VAL A 133 23.62 8.65 -0.27
CA VAL A 133 24.11 7.48 0.49
C VAL A 133 25.53 7.20 -0.01
N PRO A 134 26.59 7.42 0.79
CA PRO A 134 27.95 7.16 0.36
C PRO A 134 28.09 5.73 -0.16
N ARG A 135 28.66 5.57 -1.36
CA ARG A 135 28.84 4.25 -1.99
C ARG A 135 29.57 3.26 -1.06
N THR A 136 30.49 3.78 -0.27
CA THR A 136 31.24 3.04 0.77
C THR A 136 30.33 2.49 1.86
N ALA A 137 29.36 3.27 2.34
CA ALA A 137 28.37 2.83 3.33
C ALA A 137 27.47 1.71 2.77
N LEU A 138 27.04 1.82 1.51
CA LEU A 138 26.26 0.77 0.85
C LEU A 138 27.08 -0.53 0.67
N GLN A 139 28.35 -0.40 0.26
CA GLN A 139 29.27 -1.53 0.12
C GLN A 139 29.52 -2.22 1.46
N GLU A 140 29.75 -1.44 2.50
CA GLU A 140 29.94 -1.95 3.85
C GLU A 140 28.68 -2.66 4.36
N TRP A 141 27.51 -2.04 4.25
CA TRP A 141 26.22 -2.65 4.61
C TRP A 141 25.98 -3.96 3.84
N THR A 142 26.29 -3.99 2.54
CA THR A 142 26.14 -5.19 1.70
C THR A 142 27.08 -6.30 2.15
N ARG A 143 28.34 -5.97 2.49
CA ARG A 143 29.33 -6.91 3.01
C ARG A 143 28.89 -7.50 4.34
N GLN A 144 28.55 -6.65 5.31
CA GLN A 144 28.05 -7.06 6.62
C GLN A 144 26.81 -7.96 6.51
N ARG A 145 25.85 -7.58 5.66
CA ARG A 145 24.66 -8.39 5.39
C ARG A 145 25.01 -9.73 4.73
N GLY A 146 25.98 -9.75 3.81
CA GLY A 146 26.50 -10.97 3.19
C GLY A 146 27.14 -11.93 4.20
N GLU A 147 27.90 -11.40 5.15
CA GLU A 147 28.53 -12.16 6.23
C GLU A 147 27.49 -12.83 7.14
N VAL A 148 26.43 -12.10 7.51
CA VAL A 148 25.31 -12.66 8.30
C VAL A 148 24.61 -13.79 7.55
N ILE A 149 24.35 -13.61 6.25
CA ILE A 149 23.74 -14.66 5.40
C ILE A 149 24.65 -15.88 5.33
N ALA A 150 25.96 -15.69 5.12
CA ALA A 150 26.93 -16.78 5.04
C ALA A 150 27.06 -17.52 6.38
N ALA A 151 27.06 -16.80 7.51
CA ALA A 151 27.10 -17.37 8.84
C ALA A 151 25.82 -18.18 9.15
N GLY A 152 24.64 -17.63 8.83
CA GLY A 152 23.37 -18.35 8.98
C GLY A 152 23.31 -19.61 8.13
N ARG A 153 23.81 -19.54 6.88
CA ARG A 153 23.94 -20.70 5.99
C ARG A 153 24.86 -21.78 6.54
N ARG A 154 26.03 -21.41 7.06
CA ARG A 154 26.95 -22.35 7.74
C ARG A 154 26.30 -23.00 8.95
N ALA A 155 25.56 -22.24 9.76
CA ALA A 155 24.85 -22.79 10.92
C ALA A 155 23.80 -23.82 10.51
N LEU A 156 23.04 -23.57 9.44
CA LEU A 156 22.10 -24.55 8.88
C LEU A 156 22.81 -25.82 8.38
N ALA A 157 23.94 -25.67 7.67
CA ALA A 157 24.73 -26.81 7.17
C ALA A 157 25.31 -27.66 8.31
N ALA A 158 25.65 -27.03 9.44
CA ALA A 158 26.06 -27.71 10.67
C ALA A 158 24.89 -28.36 11.46
N GLY A 159 23.67 -28.36 10.91
CA GLY A 159 22.50 -29.02 11.52
C GLY A 159 21.72 -28.17 12.53
N ALA A 160 22.00 -26.86 12.64
CA ALA A 160 21.20 -25.99 13.50
C ALA A 160 19.75 -25.88 12.98
N SER A 161 18.77 -25.90 13.91
CA SER A 161 17.37 -25.70 13.53
C SER A 161 17.12 -24.29 13.00
N ARG A 162 16.14 -24.18 12.10
CA ARG A 162 15.78 -22.90 11.46
C ARG A 162 15.35 -21.84 12.49
N GLU A 163 14.60 -22.24 13.50
CA GLU A 163 14.18 -21.39 14.62
C GLU A 163 15.37 -20.89 15.45
N ARG A 164 16.38 -21.75 15.68
CA ARG A 164 17.60 -21.37 16.41
C ARG A 164 18.41 -20.35 15.60
N VAL A 165 18.59 -20.60 14.30
CA VAL A 165 19.29 -19.68 13.39
C VAL A 165 18.56 -18.34 13.30
N ALA A 166 17.23 -18.34 13.16
CA ALA A 166 16.42 -17.13 13.12
C ALA A 166 16.64 -16.26 14.36
N ARG A 167 16.58 -16.88 15.55
CA ARG A 167 16.80 -16.20 16.84
C ARG A 167 18.23 -15.68 16.97
N GLN A 168 19.23 -16.50 16.62
CA GLN A 168 20.65 -16.17 16.75
C GLN A 168 21.04 -14.95 15.91
N PHE A 169 20.52 -14.83 14.69
CA PHE A 169 20.87 -13.75 13.78
C PHE A 169 19.84 -12.60 13.76
N GLY A 170 18.81 -12.65 14.63
CA GLY A 170 17.79 -11.61 14.72
C GLY A 170 16.95 -11.46 13.45
N VAL A 171 16.74 -12.55 12.69
CA VAL A 171 15.96 -12.56 11.44
C VAL A 171 14.70 -13.40 11.57
N SER A 172 13.73 -13.18 10.68
CA SER A 172 12.51 -14.01 10.64
C SER A 172 12.81 -15.44 10.19
N ARG A 173 11.97 -16.41 10.60
CA ARG A 173 12.07 -17.80 10.09
C ARG A 173 11.99 -17.85 8.56
N ARG A 174 11.11 -17.06 7.95
CA ARG A 174 10.96 -16.96 6.48
C ARG A 174 12.26 -16.51 5.78
N THR A 175 13.07 -15.68 6.43
CA THR A 175 14.39 -15.28 5.92
C THR A 175 15.35 -16.48 5.92
N VAL A 176 15.35 -17.27 6.99
CA VAL A 176 16.17 -18.48 7.13
C VAL A 176 15.73 -19.57 6.14
N ASP A 177 14.42 -19.74 5.93
CA ASP A 177 13.88 -20.66 4.93
C ASP A 177 14.42 -20.35 3.53
N ARG A 178 14.48 -19.06 3.17
CA ARG A 178 15.07 -18.61 1.91
C ARG A 178 16.56 -18.93 1.82
N TRP A 179 17.32 -18.73 2.92
CA TRP A 179 18.74 -19.06 2.95
C TRP A 179 18.99 -20.56 2.73
N ALA A 180 18.14 -21.41 3.31
CA ALA A 180 18.21 -22.86 3.15
C ALA A 180 17.91 -23.28 1.70
N ALA A 181 16.85 -22.74 1.09
CA ALA A 181 16.45 -23.05 -0.29
C ALA A 181 17.56 -22.77 -1.31
N THR A 182 18.34 -21.68 -1.11
CA THR A 182 19.46 -21.37 -2.01
C THR A 182 20.68 -22.28 -1.81
N GLN A 183 20.89 -22.86 -0.62
CA GLN A 183 22.00 -23.80 -0.39
C GLN A 183 21.76 -25.14 -1.08
N THR A 184 20.53 -25.66 -1.02
CA THR A 184 20.17 -26.91 -1.70
C THR A 184 20.37 -26.82 -3.21
N ALA A 185 20.10 -25.66 -3.83
CA ALA A 185 20.32 -25.45 -5.25
C ALA A 185 21.82 -25.40 -5.66
N GLY A 186 22.73 -25.13 -4.73
CA GLY A 186 24.18 -25.06 -4.99
C GLY A 186 24.95 -26.34 -4.67
N SER A 187 24.35 -27.29 -3.94
CA SER A 187 24.99 -28.54 -3.51
C SER A 187 24.84 -29.70 -4.52
N THR A 188 24.11 -29.50 -5.61
CA THR A 188 23.82 -30.53 -6.64
C THR A 188 24.71 -30.37 -7.88
N ARG A 189 25.94 -29.87 -7.74
CA ARG A 189 26.87 -29.65 -8.85
C ARG A 189 28.25 -30.19 -8.51
#